data_AF-A0A957K7U0-F1
#
_entry.id   AF-A0A957K7U0-F1
#
_cell.length_a   1.000
_cell.length_b   1.000
_cell.length_c   1.000
_cell.angle_alpha   90.00
_cell.angle_beta   90.00
_cell.angle_gamma   90.00
#
_symmetry.space_group_name_H-M   'P 1'
#
loop_
_entity.id
_entity.type
_entity.pdbx_description
1 polymer ?
#
loop_
_entity_poly.entity_id
_entity_poly.type
_entity_poly.pdbx_seq_one_letter_code
_entity_poly.pdbx_strand_id
1 'polypeptide(L)' 'QAMQISQAVKTVALELGKRTKKNEYGAVYGQLYREFAVTSYKQLPASQFEKAMSWLTNWYKRITGATGPDEVPF' A
#
# COMPACT_ATOMS: atom_id res chain seq x y z
N GLN A 1 -11.62 -7.63 1.31
CA GLN A 1 -10.40 -7.29 2.09
C GLN A 1 -9.14 -7.50 1.27
N ALA A 2 -8.74 -8.73 0.90
CA ALA A 2 -7.51 -8.96 0.12
C ALA A 2 -7.39 -8.15 -1.20
N MET A 3 -8.50 -8.01 -1.94
CA MET A 3 -8.55 -7.22 -3.17
C MET A 3 -8.23 -5.73 -2.96
N GLN A 4 -8.71 -5.14 -1.85
CA GLN A 4 -8.51 -3.73 -1.54
C GLN A 4 -7.04 -3.42 -1.23
N ILE A 5 -6.37 -4.29 -0.44
CA ILE A 5 -4.93 -4.14 -0.21
C ILE A 5 -4.15 -4.32 -1.51
N SER A 6 -4.52 -5.30 -2.34
CA SER A 6 -3.85 -5.48 -3.63
C SER A 6 -3.97 -4.25 -4.53
N GLN A 7 -5.13 -3.60 -4.53
CA GLN A 7 -5.35 -2.37 -5.29
C GLN A 7 -4.56 -1.19 -4.70
N ALA A 8 -4.54 -1.04 -3.38
CA ALA A 8 -3.76 -0.02 -2.68
C ALA A 8 -2.26 -0.16 -2.94
N VAL A 9 -1.72 -1.38 -2.83
CA VAL A 9 -0.32 -1.70 -3.16
C VAL A 9 0.00 -1.36 -4.60
N LYS A 10 -0.89 -1.73 -5.54
CA LYS A 10 -0.74 -1.41 -6.97
C LYS A 10 -0.63 0.09 -7.20
N THR A 11 -1.50 0.87 -6.56
CA THR A 11 -1.54 2.32 -6.68
C THR A 11 -0.28 2.97 -6.10
N VAL A 12 0.12 2.58 -4.88
CA VAL A 12 1.35 3.10 -4.24
C VAL A 12 2.58 2.79 -5.09
N ALA A 13 2.70 1.54 -5.55
CA ALA A 13 3.83 1.12 -6.38
C ALA A 13 3.88 1.84 -7.73
N LEU A 14 2.71 2.15 -8.31
CA LEU A 14 2.63 2.90 -9.57
C LEU A 14 3.07 4.36 -9.39
N GLU A 15 2.61 5.05 -8.35
CA GLU A 15 3.04 6.42 -8.05
C GLU A 15 4.54 6.49 -7.68
N LEU A 16 5.02 5.53 -6.89
CA LEU A 16 6.44 5.43 -6.56
C LEU A 16 7.28 5.11 -7.80
N GLY A 17 6.77 4.25 -8.69
CA GLY A 17 7.41 3.91 -9.96
C GLY A 17 7.50 5.08 -10.93
N LYS A 18 6.51 5.98 -10.96
CA LYS A 18 6.58 7.23 -11.75
C LYS A 18 7.74 8.11 -11.29
N ARG A 19 8.02 8.16 -9.98
CA ARG A 19 9.12 8.96 -9.40
C ARG A 19 10.49 8.33 -9.62
N THR A 20 10.58 7.02 -9.42
CA THR A 20 11.86 6.27 -9.49
C THR A 20 12.19 5.79 -10.90
N LYS A 21 11.24 5.86 -11.84
CA LYS A 21 11.27 5.24 -13.18
C LYS A 21 11.55 3.72 -13.14
N LYS A 22 11.18 3.05 -12.04
CA LYS A 22 11.40 1.61 -11.82
C LYS A 22 10.10 0.92 -11.38
N ASN A 23 10.11 -0.40 -11.48
CA ASN A 23 9.01 -1.22 -10.97
C ASN A 23 9.18 -1.45 -9.46
N GLU A 24 8.47 -0.65 -8.66
CA GLU A 24 8.58 -0.67 -7.20
C GLU A 24 7.57 -1.61 -6.51
N TYR A 25 6.86 -2.44 -7.27
CA TYR A 25 5.90 -3.39 -6.70
C TYR A 25 6.57 -4.36 -5.73
N GLY A 26 7.77 -4.85 -6.08
CA GLY A 26 8.55 -5.71 -5.20
C GLY A 26 8.99 -5.00 -3.91
N ALA A 27 9.29 -3.71 -3.99
CA ALA A 27 9.68 -2.91 -2.82
C ALA A 27 8.48 -2.68 -1.88
N VAL A 28 7.31 -2.34 -2.43
CA VAL A 28 6.07 -2.17 -1.65
C VAL A 28 5.66 -3.49 -1.01
N TYR A 29 5.70 -4.60 -1.76
CA TYR A 29 5.40 -5.92 -1.24
C TYR A 29 6.39 -6.36 -0.14
N GLY A 30 7.68 -6.11 -0.35
CA GLY A 30 8.72 -6.44 0.64
C GLY A 30 8.59 -5.64 1.93
N GLN A 31 8.22 -4.35 1.87
CA GLN A 31 7.95 -3.57 3.07
C GLN A 31 6.70 -4.04 3.80
N LEU A 32 5.62 -4.35 3.06
CA LEU A 32 4.40 -4.87 3.66
C LEU A 32 4.63 -6.22 4.36
N TYR A 33 5.45 -7.10 3.76
CA TYR A 33 5.87 -8.34 4.41
C TYR A 33 6.69 -8.07 5.68
N ARG A 34 7.59 -7.08 5.68
CA ARG A 34 8.39 -6.72 6.86
C ARG A 34 7.58 -6.11 8.00
N GLU A 35 6.59 -5.29 7.69
CA GLU A 35 5.77 -4.63 8.72
C GLU A 35 4.69 -5.53 9.31
N PHE A 36 4.05 -6.36 8.49
CA PHE A 36 2.89 -7.14 8.92
C PHE A 36 3.15 -8.65 8.97
N ALA A 37 4.33 -9.11 8.53
CA ALA A 37 4.68 -10.53 8.43
C ALA A 37 3.66 -11.35 7.61
N VAL A 38 2.97 -10.71 6.65
CA VAL A 38 1.88 -11.32 5.90
C VAL A 38 2.39 -11.94 4.61
N THR A 39 2.34 -13.27 4.53
CA THR A 39 2.64 -14.03 3.30
C THR A 39 1.49 -13.98 2.29
N SER A 40 0.25 -13.75 2.74
CA SER A 40 -0.92 -13.68 1.87
C SER A 40 -2.02 -12.77 2.42
N TYR A 41 -2.50 -11.87 1.57
CA TYR A 41 -3.59 -10.94 1.89
C TYR A 41 -4.91 -11.64 2.29
N LYS A 42 -5.06 -12.93 1.96
CA LYS A 42 -6.24 -13.73 2.31
C LYS A 42 -6.28 -14.16 3.78
N GLN A 43 -5.15 -14.21 4.47
CA GLN A 43 -5.06 -14.66 5.88
C GLN A 43 -4.88 -13.50 6.86
N LEU A 44 -5.06 -12.27 6.38
CA LEU A 44 -4.79 -11.06 7.12
C LEU A 44 -6.00 -10.76 8.04
N PRO A 45 -5.84 -10.82 9.38
CA PRO A 45 -6.95 -10.57 10.30
C PRO A 45 -7.44 -9.12 10.21
N ALA A 46 -8.72 -8.88 10.48
CA ALA A 46 -9.36 -7.56 10.30
C ALA A 46 -8.58 -6.42 11.00
N SER A 47 -8.08 -6.64 12.21
CA SER A 47 -7.30 -5.64 12.95
C SER A 47 -5.95 -5.29 12.29
N GLN A 48 -5.36 -6.22 11.52
CA GLN A 48 -4.16 -5.94 10.73
C GLN A 48 -4.52 -5.33 9.37
N PHE A 49 -5.71 -5.61 8.83
CA PHE A 49 -6.18 -5.03 7.57
C PHE A 49 -6.29 -3.51 7.68
N GLU A 50 -6.91 -3.02 8.75
CA GLU A 50 -7.05 -1.58 8.99
C GLU A 50 -5.69 -0.89 9.13
N LYS A 51 -4.74 -1.54 9.83
CA LYS A 51 -3.37 -1.03 9.97
C LYS A 51 -2.64 -1.00 8.63
N ALA A 52 -2.75 -2.05 7.83
CA ALA A 52 -2.12 -2.13 6.51
C ALA A 52 -2.69 -1.08 5.54
N MET A 53 -4.01 -0.88 5.54
CA MET A 53 -4.66 0.17 4.75
C MET A 53 -4.21 1.55 5.19
N SER A 54 -4.25 1.84 6.50
CA SER A 54 -3.77 3.12 7.04
C SER A 54 -2.31 3.40 6.68
N TRP A 55 -1.46 2.36 6.75
CA TRP A 55 -0.07 2.45 6.36
C TRP A 55 0.12 2.75 4.86
N LEU A 56 -0.56 2.03 3.97
CA LEU A 56 -0.52 2.27 2.52
C LEU A 56 -1.05 3.66 2.17
N THR A 57 -2.11 4.11 2.83
CA THR A 57 -2.65 5.47 2.68
C THR A 57 -1.62 6.51 3.10
N ASN A 58 -0.96 6.35 4.25
CA ASN A 58 0.08 7.27 4.70
C ASN A 58 1.26 7.30 3.71
N TRP A 59 1.70 6.13 3.24
CA TRP A 59 2.76 6.04 2.26
C TRP A 59 2.37 6.77 0.96
N TYR A 60 1.16 6.53 0.44
CA TYR A 60 0.62 7.23 -0.72
C TYR A 60 0.70 8.75 -0.52
N LYS A 61 0.18 9.27 0.60
CA LYS A 61 0.22 10.70 0.94
C LYS A 61 1.64 11.26 0.96
N ARG A 62 2.61 10.51 1.50
CA ARG A 62 4.03 10.92 1.50
C ARG A 62 4.64 10.98 0.11
N ILE A 63 4.22 10.11 -0.81
CA ILE A 63 4.74 10.05 -2.18
C ILE A 63 3.94 10.90 -3.17
N THR A 64 2.70 11.29 -2.88
CA THR A 64 1.92 12.15 -3.79
C THR A 64 1.79 13.58 -3.27
N GLY A 65 2.00 13.79 -1.97
CA GLY A 65 1.67 15.04 -1.29
C GLY A 65 0.18 15.17 -0.96
N ALA A 66 -0.62 14.12 -1.20
CA ALA A 66 -2.05 14.12 -0.91
C ALA A 66 -2.29 14.41 0.58
N THR A 67 -3.24 15.30 0.85
CA THR A 67 -3.59 15.75 2.21
C THR A 67 -4.95 15.23 2.64
N GLY A 68 -5.90 15.13 1.72
CA GLY A 68 -7.27 14.68 1.97
C GLY A 68 -7.49 13.18 1.76
N PRO A 69 -8.58 12.61 2.31
CA PRO A 69 -9.05 11.27 1.98
C PRO A 69 -9.60 11.17 0.54
N ASP A 70 -10.16 12.24 -0.02
CA ASP A 70 -10.68 12.27 -1.41
C ASP A 70 -9.60 12.10 -2.49
N GLU A 71 -8.33 12.31 -2.13
CA GLU A 71 -7.18 12.17 -3.03
C GLU A 71 -6.59 10.75 -3.02
N VAL A 72 -7.05 9.89 -2.10
CA VAL A 72 -6.57 8.51 -1.95
C VAL A 72 -7.58 7.57 -2.60
N PRO A 73 -7.24 6.88 -3.69
CA PRO A 73 -8.24 6.17 -4.50
C PRO A 73 -8.59 4.75 -3.97
N PHE A 74 -8.36 4.44 -2.69
CA PHE A 74 -8.52 3.11 -2.11
C PHE A 74 -8.83 3.08 -0.61
#